data_AF-A0A927D165-F1
#
_entry.id   AF-A0A927D165-F1
#
_cell.length_a   1.000
_cell.length_b   1.000
_cell.length_c   1.000
_cell.angle_alpha   90.00
_cell.angle_beta   90.00
_cell.angle_gamma   90.00
#
_symmetry.space_group_name_H-M   'P 1'
#
loop_
_entity.id
_entity.type
_entity.pdbx_description
1 polymer ?
#
loop_
_entity_poly.entity_id
_entity_poly.type
_entity_poly.pdbx_seq_one_letter_code
_entity_poly.pdbx_strand_id
1 'polypeptide(L)'
;MIARAVPVPLDALLQRYVGNGDTYTDAFEVMSPYAVDLEAFIEAFYTTWLFRLERWVLTLTLRRRIRDSDVVALASGADRFAAWRVEAREAGQILLCDHSGATRSWLAVSPKDGGATRLIFGSAVVAAEGKGLGRLVWLLIPLHRLYARALLRLAEQRLRFT
;
A
#
# COMPACT_ATOMS: atom_id res chain seq x y z
N MET A 1 12.95 7.43 -10.23
CA MET A 1 13.85 7.22 -9.06
C MET A 1 13.72 5.78 -8.58
N ILE A 2 14.73 5.23 -7.89
CA ILE A 2 14.69 3.87 -7.36
C ILE A 2 13.96 3.87 -6.02
N ALA A 3 12.83 3.16 -5.91
CA ALA A 3 12.19 2.88 -4.62
C ALA A 3 13.19 2.15 -3.69
N ARG A 4 13.47 2.74 -2.52
CA ARG A 4 14.43 2.23 -1.52
C ARG A 4 13.71 1.63 -0.34
N ALA A 5 14.27 0.57 0.25
CA ALA A 5 13.75 0.01 1.49
C ALA A 5 14.09 0.93 2.66
N VAL A 6 13.14 1.08 3.59
CA VAL A 6 13.30 1.88 4.81
C VAL A 6 12.65 1.17 6.00
N PRO A 7 13.07 1.46 7.23
CA PRO A 7 12.31 1.04 8.39
C PRO A 7 10.92 1.67 8.36
N VAL A 8 9.93 0.99 8.95
CA VAL A 8 8.60 1.56 9.15
C VAL A 8 8.75 2.81 10.04
N PRO A 9 8.29 4.00 9.61
CA PRO A 9 8.39 5.22 10.41
C PRO A 9 7.66 5.09 11.75
N LEU A 10 8.12 5.74 12.82
CA LEU A 10 7.54 5.60 14.17
C LEU A 10 6.12 6.18 14.29
N ASP A 11 5.79 7.14 13.44
CA ASP A 11 4.49 7.78 13.31
C ASP A 11 3.56 7.07 12.30
N ALA A 12 4.02 5.99 11.67
CA ALA A 12 3.21 5.25 10.72
C ALA A 12 2.10 4.47 11.43
N LEU A 13 0.87 4.52 10.88
CA LEU A 13 -0.23 3.65 11.28
C LEU A 13 0.15 2.16 11.24
N LEU A 14 1.07 1.79 10.34
CA LEU A 14 1.62 0.43 10.22
C LEU A 14 2.41 -0.04 11.45
N GLN A 15 2.88 0.87 12.31
CA GLN A 15 3.65 0.51 13.52
C GLN A 15 2.93 -0.44 14.47
N ARG A 16 1.60 -0.42 14.45
CA ARG A 16 0.76 -1.35 15.23
C ARG A 16 1.06 -2.84 14.96
N TYR A 17 1.67 -3.13 13.82
CA TYR A 17 2.00 -4.47 13.37
C TYR A 17 3.49 -4.82 13.47
N VAL A 18 4.35 -3.82 13.72
CA VAL A 18 5.80 -4.04 13.83
C VAL A 18 6.11 -4.76 15.13
N GLY A 19 6.80 -5.90 15.03
CA GLY A 19 7.16 -6.71 16.19
C GLY A 19 5.98 -7.40 16.89
N ASN A 20 4.79 -7.41 16.26
CA ASN A 20 3.61 -8.08 16.81
C ASN A 20 3.60 -9.56 16.43
N GLY A 21 4.16 -10.40 17.30
CA GLY A 21 4.29 -11.84 17.07
C GLY A 21 5.12 -12.16 15.82
N ASP A 22 4.70 -13.18 15.06
CA ASP A 22 5.34 -13.58 13.80
C ASP A 22 4.91 -12.71 12.59
N THR A 23 4.40 -11.49 12.82
CA THR A 23 3.97 -10.60 11.75
C THR A 23 5.15 -10.11 10.92
N TYR A 24 5.02 -10.22 9.60
CA TYR A 24 5.98 -9.65 8.67
C TYR A 24 5.60 -8.21 8.34
N THR A 25 6.56 -7.31 8.29
CA THR A 25 6.37 -5.91 7.86
C THR A 25 7.47 -5.46 6.91
N ASP A 26 7.14 -4.65 5.92
CA ASP A 26 8.10 -3.88 5.13
C ASP A 26 7.62 -2.47 4.79
N ALA A 27 8.57 -1.61 4.45
CA ALA A 27 8.32 -0.28 3.94
C ALA A 27 9.34 0.10 2.85
N PHE A 28 8.85 0.80 1.84
CA PHE A 28 9.61 1.32 0.73
C PHE A 28 9.21 2.76 0.48
N GLU A 29 10.17 3.56 0.05
CA GLU A 29 9.91 4.95 -0.28
C GLU A 29 10.48 5.36 -1.62
N VAL A 30 9.92 6.43 -2.16
CA VAL A 30 10.43 7.15 -3.33
C VAL A 30 10.21 8.64 -3.12
N MET A 31 11.12 9.47 -3.64
CA MET A 31 10.94 10.91 -3.65
C MET A 31 10.23 11.33 -4.94
N SER A 32 9.12 12.05 -4.79
CA SER A 32 8.51 12.83 -5.86
C SER A 32 9.06 14.25 -5.81
N PRO A 33 9.49 14.84 -6.94
CA PRO A 33 9.89 16.24 -6.99
C PRO A 33 8.69 17.21 -6.96
N TYR A 34 7.46 16.69 -6.94
CA TYR A 34 6.22 17.46 -6.96
C TYR A 34 5.50 17.41 -5.61
N ALA A 35 4.65 18.41 -5.37
CA ALA A 35 3.72 18.42 -4.25
C ALA A 35 2.60 17.42 -4.54
N VAL A 36 2.51 16.37 -3.72
CA VAL A 36 1.55 15.27 -3.89
C VAL A 36 0.79 15.12 -2.59
N ASP A 37 -0.54 15.17 -2.65
CA ASP A 37 -1.40 14.84 -1.52
C ASP A 37 -1.69 13.34 -1.45
N LEU A 38 -2.31 12.93 -0.34
CA LEU A 38 -2.61 11.52 -0.09
C LEU A 38 -3.62 10.98 -1.12
N GLU A 39 -4.57 11.79 -1.57
CA GLU A 39 -5.63 11.39 -2.48
C GLU A 39 -5.06 11.07 -3.87
N ALA A 40 -4.26 11.97 -4.43
CA ALA A 40 -3.55 11.77 -5.68
C ALA A 40 -2.62 10.55 -5.59
N PHE A 41 -1.95 10.34 -4.45
CA PHE A 41 -1.11 9.17 -4.26
C PHE A 41 -1.92 7.86 -4.22
N ILE A 42 -3.06 7.83 -3.51
CA ILE A 42 -3.97 6.67 -3.47
C ILE A 42 -4.47 6.35 -4.89
N GLU A 43 -4.92 7.36 -5.64
CA GLU A 43 -5.40 7.18 -7.00
C GLU A 43 -4.29 6.66 -7.90
N ALA A 44 -3.12 7.30 -7.89
CA ALA A 44 -1.99 6.89 -8.72
C ALA A 44 -1.55 5.45 -8.39
N PHE A 45 -1.49 5.10 -7.12
CA PHE A 45 -1.09 3.77 -6.65
C PHE A 45 -2.08 2.69 -7.08
N TYR A 46 -3.37 2.83 -6.76
CA TYR A 46 -4.37 1.79 -7.03
C TYR A 46 -4.89 1.77 -8.47
N THR A 47 -4.64 2.80 -9.29
CA THR A 47 -4.99 2.78 -10.73
C THR A 47 -3.86 2.31 -11.63
N THR A 48 -2.67 2.03 -11.08
CA THR A 48 -1.52 1.53 -11.85
C THR A 48 -1.83 0.25 -12.63
N TRP A 49 -1.27 0.10 -13.84
CA TRP A 49 -1.41 -1.13 -14.66
C TRP A 49 -0.96 -2.41 -13.94
N LEU A 50 0.03 -2.31 -13.06
CA LEU A 50 0.50 -3.43 -12.24
C LEU A 50 -0.56 -3.91 -11.24
N PHE A 51 -1.31 -2.99 -10.64
CA PHE A 51 -2.49 -3.32 -9.83
C PHE A 51 -3.66 -3.79 -10.69
N ARG A 52 -3.79 -3.32 -11.94
CA ARG A 52 -4.79 -3.85 -12.88
C ARG A 52 -4.56 -5.32 -13.21
N LEU A 53 -3.31 -5.80 -13.25
CA LEU A 53 -3.01 -7.25 -13.36
C LEU A 53 -3.42 -8.01 -12.08
N GLU A 54 -3.12 -7.44 -10.91
CA GLU A 54 -3.56 -8.01 -9.62
C GLU A 54 -5.10 -8.03 -9.50
N ARG A 55 -5.81 -7.04 -10.08
CA ARG A 55 -7.28 -7.04 -10.21
C ARG A 55 -7.81 -8.18 -11.06
N TRP A 56 -7.11 -8.67 -12.08
CA TRP A 56 -7.56 -9.83 -12.85
C TRP A 56 -7.50 -11.11 -12.00
N VAL A 57 -6.43 -11.28 -11.23
CA VAL A 57 -6.27 -12.41 -10.30
C VAL A 57 -7.28 -12.32 -9.15
N LEU A 58 -7.43 -11.13 -8.54
CA LEU A 58 -8.40 -10.87 -7.48
C LEU A 58 -9.85 -10.95 -7.96
N THR A 59 -10.18 -10.52 -9.18
CA THR A 59 -11.53 -10.67 -9.75
C THR A 59 -11.86 -12.14 -10.00
N LEU A 60 -10.88 -12.96 -10.41
CA LEU A 60 -11.06 -14.41 -10.54
C LEU A 60 -11.31 -15.09 -9.18
N THR A 61 -10.59 -14.69 -8.13
CA THR A 61 -10.70 -15.31 -6.79
C THR A 61 -11.88 -14.78 -5.98
N LEU A 62 -12.24 -13.50 -6.12
CA LEU A 62 -13.34 -12.86 -5.39
C LEU A 62 -14.67 -12.83 -6.18
N ARG A 63 -14.66 -13.26 -7.45
CA ARG A 63 -15.82 -13.18 -8.38
C ARG A 63 -16.46 -11.78 -8.46
N ARG A 64 -15.73 -10.72 -8.12
CA ARG A 64 -16.23 -9.34 -8.08
C ARG A 64 -15.34 -8.41 -8.90
N ARG A 65 -15.94 -7.65 -9.82
CA ARG A 65 -15.24 -6.72 -10.71
C ARG A 65 -14.89 -5.43 -9.96
N ILE A 66 -13.59 -5.16 -9.79
CA ILE A 66 -13.06 -3.93 -9.18
C ILE A 66 -13.00 -2.83 -10.25
N ARG A 67 -13.70 -1.70 -10.05
CA ARG A 67 -13.76 -0.58 -11.01
C ARG A 67 -12.88 0.59 -10.55
N ASP A 68 -12.42 1.42 -11.49
CA ASP A 68 -11.66 2.63 -11.15
C ASP A 68 -12.50 3.64 -10.34
N SER A 69 -13.83 3.62 -10.49
CA SER A 69 -14.76 4.37 -9.65
C SER A 69 -14.66 4.01 -8.16
N ASP A 70 -14.30 2.77 -7.84
CA ASP A 70 -14.12 2.34 -6.45
C ASP A 70 -12.85 2.98 -5.85
N VAL A 71 -11.82 3.23 -6.67
CA VAL A 71 -10.58 3.90 -6.24
C VAL A 71 -10.83 5.38 -5.96
N VAL A 72 -11.57 6.06 -6.85
CA VAL A 72 -11.94 7.46 -6.66
C VAL A 72 -12.77 7.61 -5.38
N ALA A 73 -13.74 6.72 -5.15
CA ALA A 73 -14.52 6.72 -3.92
C ALA A 73 -13.64 6.52 -2.66
N LEU A 74 -12.63 5.64 -2.73
CA LEU A 74 -11.66 5.48 -1.65
C LEU A 74 -10.85 6.76 -1.45
N ALA A 75 -10.34 7.39 -2.51
CA ALA A 75 -9.58 8.63 -2.42
C ALA A 75 -10.39 9.72 -1.70
N SER A 76 -11.66 9.89 -2.10
CA SER A 76 -12.62 10.84 -1.50
C SER A 76 -13.14 10.46 -0.11
N GLY A 77 -12.67 9.36 0.50
CA GLY A 77 -12.93 9.05 1.90
C GLY A 77 -13.84 7.85 2.20
N ALA A 78 -14.15 6.99 1.21
CA ALA A 78 -14.92 5.78 1.48
C ALA A 78 -14.17 4.78 2.39
N ASP A 79 -14.88 4.14 3.31
CA ASP A 79 -14.29 3.16 4.24
C ASP A 79 -14.03 1.77 3.62
N ARG A 80 -14.47 1.53 2.38
CA ARG A 80 -14.34 0.22 1.71
C ARG A 80 -13.94 0.38 0.26
N PHE A 81 -13.01 -0.46 -0.17
CA PHE A 81 -12.50 -0.56 -1.53
C PHE A 81 -12.39 -2.02 -1.95
N ALA A 82 -13.31 -2.51 -2.78
CA ALA A 82 -13.36 -3.90 -3.24
C ALA A 82 -13.28 -4.95 -2.11
N ALA A 83 -12.09 -5.51 -1.87
CA ALA A 83 -11.79 -6.49 -0.81
C ALA A 83 -11.10 -5.88 0.40
N TRP A 84 -10.86 -4.57 0.40
CA TRP A 84 -10.11 -3.84 1.41
C TRP A 84 -11.04 -2.93 2.20
N ARG A 85 -10.78 -2.82 3.50
CA ARG A 85 -11.43 -1.91 4.43
C ARG A 85 -10.39 -0.92 4.94
N VAL A 86 -10.76 0.35 5.06
CA VAL A 86 -9.94 1.35 5.76
C VAL A 86 -9.93 0.99 7.24
N GLU A 87 -8.75 0.67 7.76
CA GLU A 87 -8.56 0.40 9.18
C GLU A 87 -8.27 1.69 9.95
N ALA A 88 -7.51 2.59 9.33
CA ALA A 88 -7.26 3.93 9.84
C ALA A 88 -6.90 4.87 8.70
N ARG A 89 -7.28 6.14 8.82
CA ARG A 89 -6.92 7.22 7.91
C ARG A 89 -6.58 8.46 8.72
N GLU A 90 -5.50 9.13 8.33
CA GLU A 90 -5.06 10.43 8.81
C GLU A 90 -4.73 11.33 7.61
N ALA A 91 -4.45 12.62 7.84
CA ALA A 91 -4.26 13.60 6.77
C ALA A 91 -3.18 13.22 5.74
N GLY A 92 -2.11 12.54 6.17
CA GLY A 92 -0.99 12.15 5.31
C GLY A 92 -0.80 10.65 5.14
N GLN A 93 -1.69 9.81 5.68
CA GLN A 93 -1.52 8.36 5.61
C GLN A 93 -2.83 7.59 5.68
N ILE A 94 -2.85 6.40 5.08
CA ILE A 94 -3.96 5.47 5.13
C ILE A 94 -3.45 4.05 5.35
N LEU A 95 -4.18 3.31 6.19
CA LEU A 95 -3.95 1.90 6.46
C LEU A 95 -5.20 1.11 6.03
N LEU A 96 -4.98 0.13 5.17
CA LEU A 96 -6.01 -0.73 4.60
C LEU A 96 -5.78 -2.17 5.05
N CYS A 97 -6.89 -2.85 5.33
CA CYS A 97 -6.96 -4.24 5.74
C CYS A 97 -7.73 -5.04 4.69
N ASP A 98 -7.18 -6.15 4.23
CA ASP A 98 -7.90 -7.06 3.34
C ASP A 98 -9.04 -7.77 4.08
N HIS A 99 -10.00 -8.33 3.34
CA HIS A 99 -11.18 -8.96 3.93
C HIS A 99 -10.85 -10.17 4.82
N SER A 100 -9.74 -10.87 4.57
CA SER A 100 -9.31 -11.98 5.43
C SER A 100 -8.69 -11.53 6.76
N GLY A 101 -8.33 -10.25 6.87
CA GLY A 101 -7.65 -9.71 8.03
C GLY A 101 -6.15 -10.03 8.09
N ALA A 102 -5.60 -10.77 7.11
CA ALA A 102 -4.20 -11.20 7.12
C ALA A 102 -3.23 -10.15 6.56
N THR A 103 -3.65 -9.33 5.59
CA THR A 103 -2.75 -8.42 4.87
C THR A 103 -3.09 -6.98 5.15
N ARG A 104 -2.06 -6.15 5.33
CA ARG A 104 -2.16 -4.69 5.46
C ARG A 104 -1.42 -4.00 4.34
N SER A 105 -2.03 -2.93 3.84
CA SER A 105 -1.47 -2.04 2.83
C SER A 105 -1.49 -0.64 3.42
N TRP A 106 -0.33 -0.01 3.51
CA TRP A 106 -0.17 1.31 4.11
C TRP A 106 0.48 2.26 3.11
N LEU A 107 -0.13 3.42 2.94
CA LEU A 107 0.36 4.48 2.07
C LEU A 107 0.53 5.74 2.90
N ALA A 108 1.64 6.44 2.70
CA ALA A 108 1.87 7.72 3.33
C ALA A 108 2.55 8.72 2.39
N VAL A 109 2.20 9.98 2.60
CA VAL A 109 2.83 11.14 1.98
C VAL A 109 3.44 12.02 3.06
N SER A 110 4.64 12.52 2.84
CA SER A 110 5.26 13.50 3.72
C SER A 110 5.90 14.62 2.89
N PRO A 111 5.37 15.85 2.96
CA PRO A 111 5.98 17.01 2.32
C PRO A 111 7.44 17.19 2.76
N LYS A 112 8.26 17.69 1.84
CA LYS A 112 9.67 18.03 2.05
C LYS A 112 9.94 19.43 1.51
N ASP A 113 11.07 19.98 1.95
CA ASP A 113 11.50 21.31 1.50
C ASP A 113 11.64 21.36 -0.03
N GLY A 114 11.35 22.53 -0.60
CA GLY A 114 11.41 22.74 -2.05
C GLY A 114 10.22 22.16 -2.82
N GLY A 115 9.12 21.81 -2.16
CA GLY A 115 7.89 21.32 -2.80
C GLY A 115 7.94 19.85 -3.19
N ALA A 116 8.98 19.12 -2.81
CA ALA A 116 9.07 17.68 -3.01
C ALA A 116 8.18 16.93 -2.00
N THR A 117 7.77 15.71 -2.36
CA THR A 117 6.97 14.84 -1.48
C THR A 117 7.61 13.47 -1.36
N ARG A 118 7.82 13.00 -0.13
CA ARG A 118 8.21 11.62 0.15
C ARG A 118 6.96 10.74 0.09
N LEU A 119 6.97 9.77 -0.81
CA LEU A 119 5.91 8.78 -0.94
C LEU A 119 6.40 7.46 -0.33
N ILE A 120 5.61 6.87 0.55
CA ILE A 120 5.95 5.63 1.24
C ILE A 120 4.84 4.62 1.02
N PHE A 121 5.23 3.41 0.67
CA PHE A 121 4.37 2.25 0.67
C PHE A 121 4.93 1.21 1.63
N GLY A 122 4.11 0.74 2.55
CA GLY A 122 4.44 -0.38 3.41
C GLY A 122 3.35 -1.43 3.45
N SER A 123 3.71 -2.61 3.93
CA SER A 123 2.79 -3.71 4.05
C SER A 123 3.05 -4.51 5.32
N ALA A 124 2.01 -5.20 5.79
CA ALA A 124 2.15 -6.23 6.81
C ALA A 124 1.42 -7.50 6.42
N VAL A 125 1.96 -8.65 6.82
CA VAL A 125 1.26 -9.93 6.79
C VAL A 125 1.20 -10.45 8.22
N VAL A 126 0.00 -10.35 8.79
CA VAL A 126 -0.32 -10.69 10.17
C VAL A 126 -0.49 -12.20 10.27
N ALA A 127 0.24 -12.82 11.19
CA ALA A 127 0.07 -14.22 11.47
C ALA A 127 -1.23 -14.45 12.26
N ALA A 128 -1.89 -15.58 12.03
CA ALA A 128 -3.07 -15.94 12.83
C ALA A 128 -2.66 -16.15 14.30
N GLU A 129 -3.53 -15.80 15.25
CA GLU A 129 -3.23 -15.94 16.68
C GLU A 129 -2.73 -17.34 17.04
N GLY A 130 -1.60 -17.39 17.77
CA GLY A 130 -0.96 -18.64 18.20
C GLY A 130 -0.31 -19.45 17.07
N LYS A 131 -0.24 -18.92 15.84
CA LYS A 131 0.42 -19.57 14.69
C LYS A 131 1.45 -18.63 14.08
N GLY A 132 2.59 -19.19 13.67
CA GLY A 132 3.56 -18.45 12.89
C GLY A 132 3.14 -18.25 11.43
N LEU A 133 3.82 -17.35 10.74
CA LEU A 133 3.66 -17.19 9.29
C LEU A 133 3.98 -18.50 8.57
N GLY A 134 3.07 -18.94 7.70
CA GLY A 134 3.26 -20.14 6.90
C GLY A 134 4.51 -20.04 6.02
N ARG A 135 5.22 -21.17 5.83
CA ARG A 135 6.46 -21.23 5.00
C ARG A 135 6.26 -20.70 3.58
N LEU A 136 5.06 -20.88 3.02
CA LEU A 136 4.71 -20.35 1.71
C LEU A 136 4.73 -18.82 1.66
N VAL A 137 4.28 -18.15 2.73
CA VAL A 137 4.34 -16.68 2.83
C VAL A 137 5.79 -16.21 2.79
N TRP A 138 6.66 -16.86 3.56
CA TRP A 138 8.10 -16.55 3.55
C TRP A 138 8.75 -16.70 2.17
N LEU A 139 8.32 -17.69 1.39
CA LEU A 139 8.79 -17.89 0.03
C LEU A 139 8.30 -16.79 -0.95
N LEU A 140 7.12 -16.20 -0.70
CA LEU A 140 6.53 -15.15 -1.52
C LEU A 140 7.01 -13.73 -1.16
N ILE A 141 7.51 -13.51 0.06
CA ILE A 141 8.06 -12.22 0.50
C ILE A 141 9.04 -11.58 -0.50
N PRO A 142 10.08 -12.26 -1.03
CA PRO A 142 11.00 -11.62 -1.97
C PRO A 142 10.30 -11.11 -3.25
N LEU A 143 9.31 -11.86 -3.76
CA LEU A 143 8.50 -11.44 -4.89
C LEU A 143 7.65 -10.22 -4.54
N HIS A 144 7.02 -10.25 -3.36
CA HIS A 144 6.26 -9.11 -2.84
C HIS A 144 7.10 -7.84 -2.71
N ARG A 145 8.34 -7.93 -2.19
CA ARG A 145 9.24 -6.77 -2.09
C ARG A 145 9.55 -6.15 -3.46
N LEU A 146 9.75 -6.99 -4.49
CA LEU A 146 9.96 -6.52 -5.86
C LEU A 146 8.69 -5.86 -6.41
N TYR A 147 7.54 -6.49 -6.19
CA TYR A 147 6.23 -5.97 -6.56
C TYR A 147 5.95 -4.60 -5.92
N ALA A 148 6.08 -4.49 -4.60
CA ALA A 148 5.90 -3.28 -3.82
C ALA A 148 6.75 -2.11 -4.33
N ARG A 149 8.05 -2.37 -4.59
CA ARG A 149 8.97 -1.38 -5.15
C ARG A 149 8.58 -0.94 -6.56
N ALA A 150 8.15 -1.88 -7.40
CA ALA A 150 7.73 -1.58 -8.77
C ALA A 150 6.45 -0.73 -8.76
N LEU A 151 5.47 -1.08 -7.93
CA LEU A 151 4.20 -0.39 -7.84
C LEU A 151 4.38 1.04 -7.32
N LEU A 152 5.18 1.23 -6.27
CA LEU A 152 5.52 2.56 -5.76
C LEU A 152 6.19 3.45 -6.81
N ARG A 153 7.08 2.89 -7.63
CA ARG A 153 7.72 3.63 -8.74
C ARG A 153 6.72 4.01 -9.82
N LEU A 154 5.86 3.09 -10.22
CA LEU A 154 4.87 3.37 -11.25
C LEU A 154 3.84 4.41 -10.78
N ALA A 155 3.47 4.37 -9.50
CA ALA A 155 2.63 5.40 -8.88
C ALA A 155 3.30 6.78 -8.95
N GLU A 156 4.57 6.87 -8.53
CA GLU A 156 5.35 8.12 -8.63
C GLU A 156 5.49 8.60 -10.08
N GLN A 157 5.72 7.70 -11.03
CA GLN A 157 5.79 8.06 -12.45
C GLN A 157 4.47 8.60 -12.99
N ARG A 158 3.34 8.00 -12.60
CA ARG A 158 2.00 8.46 -13.03
C ARG A 158 1.70 9.88 -12.54
N LEU A 159 2.13 10.19 -11.32
CA LEU A 159 2.02 11.53 -10.72
C LEU A 159 2.84 12.60 -11.46
N ARG A 160 3.83 12.22 -12.29
CA ARG A 160 4.59 13.19 -13.11
C ARG A 160 3.83 13.67 -14.34
N PHE A 161 2.80 12.92 -14.76
CA PHE A 161 2.08 13.13 -16.02
C PHE A 161 0.59 13.43 -15.79
N THR A 162 0.20 13.72 -14.54
CA THR A 162 -1.14 14.18 -14.17
C THR A 162 -1.07 15.66 -13.86
#